data_AF-A0A836U6I5-F1
#
_entry.id   AF-A0A836U6I5-F1
#
_cell.length_a   1.000
_cell.length_b   1.000
_cell.length_c   1.000
_cell.angle_alpha   90.00
_cell.angle_beta   90.00
_cell.angle_gamma   90.00
#
_symmetry.space_group_name_H-M   'P 1'
#
loop_
_entity.id
_entity.type
_entity.pdbx_description
1 polymer ?
#
loop_
_entity_poly.entity_id
_entity_poly.type
_entity_poly.pdbx_seq_one_letter_code
_entity_poly.pdbx_strand_id
1 'polypeptide(L)' 'MKGRETLSKLDLSKARRPLQGQKRVNVDFPTWMVESLDKEASRLGVTRPSIIKIWLAERLERSTVNEPVQTTAKGG' A
#
# COMPACT_ATOMS: atom_id res chain seq x y z
N MET A 1 1.67 -31.77 19.19
CA MET A 1 1.30 -30.37 18.88
C MET A 1 2.42 -29.44 19.36
N LYS A 2 3.37 -29.09 18.49
CA LYS A 2 4.46 -28.15 18.79
C LYS A 2 4.08 -26.78 18.24
N GLY A 3 3.66 -25.87 19.12
CA GLY A 3 3.26 -24.50 18.78
C GLY A 3 4.00 -23.44 19.60
N ARG A 4 5.32 -23.56 19.75
CA ARG A 4 6.10 -22.65 20.60
C ARG A 4 7.50 -22.22 20.13
N GLU A 5 7.91 -22.48 18.89
CA GLU A 5 9.31 -22.22 18.48
C GLU A 5 9.48 -21.43 17.17
N THR A 6 8.61 -20.47 16.88
CA THR A 6 8.80 -19.58 15.71
C THR A 6 8.73 -18.08 16.04
N LEU A 7 8.71 -17.71 17.31
CA LEU A 7 8.68 -16.30 17.74
C LEU A 7 10.06 -15.74 18.12
N SER A 8 11.08 -16.59 18.31
CA SER A 8 12.40 -16.20 18.84
C SER A 8 13.34 -15.55 17.81
N LYS A 9 12.93 -15.42 16.55
CA LYS A 9 13.71 -14.74 15.50
C LYS A 9 13.01 -13.53 14.88
N LEU A 10 11.86 -13.13 15.42
CA LEU A 10 11.25 -11.86 15.03
C LEU A 10 11.90 -10.74 15.86
N ASP A 11 13.05 -10.28 15.39
CA ASP A 11 13.74 -9.12 15.94
C ASP A 11 12.92 -7.85 15.66
N LEU A 12 11.95 -7.58 16.53
CA LEU A 12 11.06 -6.42 16.46
C LEU A 12 11.82 -5.09 16.57
N SER A 13 13.10 -5.10 16.96
CA SER A 13 13.95 -3.89 16.97
C SER A 13 14.29 -3.41 15.55
N LYS A 14 14.19 -4.30 14.55
CA LYS A 14 14.35 -4.00 13.12
C LYS A 14 13.03 -3.71 12.42
N ALA A 15 11.89 -3.75 13.14
CA ALA A 15 10.59 -3.34 12.62
C ALA A 15 10.55 -1.81 12.45
N ARG A 16 11.32 -1.33 11.49
CA ARG A 16 11.27 0.06 11.05
C ARG A 16 9.93 0.23 10.36
N ARG A 17 9.00 0.95 10.98
CA ARG A 17 7.72 1.30 10.37
C ARG A 17 8.02 2.18 9.15
N PRO A 18 7.85 1.73 7.91
CA PRO A 18 8.23 2.49 6.71
C PRO A 18 7.37 3.77 6.48
N LEU A 19 6.52 4.12 7.44
CA LEU A 19 5.51 5.19 7.38
C LEU A 19 5.85 6.41 8.24
N GLN A 20 7.08 6.54 8.77
CA GLN A 20 7.42 7.65 9.69
C GLN A 20 7.40 9.05 9.02
N GLY A 21 7.40 9.14 7.69
CA GLY A 21 7.25 10.41 6.97
C GLY A 21 5.92 10.51 6.23
N GLN A 22 5.01 11.37 6.69
CA GLN A 22 3.84 11.78 5.89
C GLN A 22 4.24 12.99 5.03
N LYS A 23 4.12 12.88 3.70
CA LYS A 23 4.31 14.00 2.77
C LYS A 23 2.96 14.42 2.21
N ARG A 24 2.60 15.70 2.37
CA ARG A 24 1.39 16.26 1.75
C ARG A 24 1.65 16.51 0.27
N VAL A 25 0.74 16.07 -0.58
CA VAL A 25 0.75 16.29 -2.03
C VAL A 25 -0.60 16.92 -2.39
N ASN A 26 -0.57 17.99 -3.17
CA ASN A 26 -1.78 18.62 -3.71
C ASN A 26 -2.03 18.09 -5.12
N VAL A 27 -3.28 17.74 -5.41
CA VAL A 27 -3.70 17.19 -6.70
C VAL A 27 -5.06 17.79 -7.02
N ASP A 28 -5.21 18.30 -8.24
CA ASP A 28 -6.49 18.74 -8.76
C ASP A 28 -7.20 17.58 -9.47
N PHE A 29 -8.50 17.47 -9.26
CA PHE A 29 -9.34 16.44 -9.87
C PHE A 29 -10.47 17.09 -10.67
N PRO A 30 -10.80 16.57 -11.87
CA PRO A 30 -11.99 16.98 -12.58
C PRO A 30 -13.26 16.76 -11.74
N THR A 31 -14.26 17.63 -11.90
CA THR A 31 -15.52 17.58 -11.12
C THR A 31 -16.19 16.20 -11.19
N TRP A 32 -16.29 15.61 -12.39
CA TRP A 32 -16.91 14.29 -12.59
C TRP A 32 -16.21 13.18 -11.77
N MET A 33 -14.89 13.30 -11.57
CA MET A 33 -14.12 12.32 -10.81
C MET A 33 -14.38 12.48 -9.31
N VAL A 34 -14.47 13.72 -8.81
CA VAL A 34 -14.81 14.01 -7.41
C VAL A 34 -16.20 13.49 -7.07
N GLU A 35 -17.19 13.76 -7.92
CA GLU A 35 -18.56 13.26 -7.73
C GLU A 35 -18.63 11.74 -7.69
N SER A 36 -17.84 11.07 -8.54
CA SER A 36 -17.75 9.61 -8.57
C SER A 36 -17.11 9.06 -7.29
N LEU A 37 -16.02 9.69 -6.83
CA LEU A 37 -15.35 9.34 -5.57
C LEU A 37 -16.28 9.51 -4.36
N ASP A 38 -17.12 10.55 -4.35
CA ASP A 38 -18.07 10.81 -3.26
C ASP A 38 -19.15 9.76 -3.13
N LYS A 39 -19.74 9.38 -4.27
CA LYS A 39 -20.76 8.31 -4.31
C LYS A 39 -20.19 7.02 -3.74
N GLU A 40 -18.96 6.71 -4.12
CA GLU A 40 -18.30 5.48 -3.71
C GLU A 40 -17.86 5.51 -2.24
N ALA A 41 -17.29 6.63 -1.79
CA ALA A 41 -16.93 6.84 -0.40
C ALA A 41 -18.17 6.69 0.51
N SER A 42 -19.31 7.27 0.10
CA SER A 42 -20.58 7.15 0.79
C SER A 42 -21.09 5.71 0.82
N ARG A 43 -21.00 5.00 -0.31
CA ARG A 43 -21.41 3.59 -0.43
C ARG A 43 -20.62 2.67 0.51
N LEU A 44 -19.35 2.95 0.71
CA LEU A 44 -18.45 2.18 1.57
C LEU A 44 -18.37 2.71 3.00
N GLY A 45 -19.06 3.81 3.32
CA GLY A 45 -19.03 4.43 4.65
C GLY A 45 -17.67 5.00 5.03
N VAL A 46 -16.87 5.42 4.05
CA VAL A 46 -15.52 5.98 4.26
C VAL A 46 -15.44 7.43 3.80
N THR A 47 -14.35 8.11 4.15
CA THR A 47 -14.12 9.48 3.69
C THR A 47 -13.48 9.50 2.29
N ARG A 48 -13.67 10.59 1.53
CA ARG A 48 -13.05 10.79 0.21
C ARG A 48 -11.52 10.57 0.21
N PRO A 49 -10.74 11.13 1.17
CA PRO A 49 -9.31 10.85 1.22
C PRO A 49 -8.99 9.37 1.49
N SER A 50 -9.84 8.64 2.20
CA SER A 50 -9.64 7.22 2.49
C SER A 50 -9.87 6.35 1.27
N ILE A 51 -10.92 6.59 0.47
CA ILE A 51 -11.15 5.81 -0.77
C ILE A 51 -10.00 6.02 -1.77
N ILE A 52 -9.47 7.25 -1.89
CA ILE A 52 -8.31 7.55 -2.73
C ILE A 52 -7.08 6.75 -2.28
N LYS A 53 -6.80 6.72 -0.97
CA LYS A 53 -5.67 5.96 -0.42
C LYS A 53 -5.79 4.46 -0.66
N ILE A 54 -6.98 3.89 -0.47
CA ILE A 54 -7.23 2.45 -0.65
C ILE A 54 -6.96 2.06 -2.11
N TRP A 55 -7.59 2.74 -3.07
CA TRP A 55 -7.44 2.42 -4.48
C TRP A 55 -6.03 2.66 -5.01
N LEU A 56 -5.36 3.72 -4.53
CA LEU A 56 -3.97 3.97 -4.89
C LEU A 56 -3.06 2.85 -4.36
N ALA A 57 -3.24 2.43 -3.10
CA ALA A 57 -2.48 1.33 -2.52
C ALA A 57 -2.71 0.03 -3.30
N GLU A 58 -3.95 -0.34 -3.60
CA GLU A 58 -4.29 -1.53 -4.38
C GLU A 58 -3.61 -1.54 -5.76
N ARG A 59 -3.59 -0.39 -6.45
CA ARG A 59 -2.95 -0.29 -7.76
C ARG A 59 -1.43 -0.37 -7.67
N LEU A 60 -0.83 0.26 -6.65
CA LEU A 60 0.61 0.22 -6.40
C LEU A 60 1.08 -1.19 -6.04
N GLU A 61 0.36 -1.90 -5.17
CA GLU A 61 0.64 -3.28 -4.81
C GLU A 61 0.64 -4.18 -6.05
N ARG A 62 -0.39 -4.08 -6.91
CA ARG A 62 -0.46 -4.84 -8.17
C ARG A 62 0.68 -4.54 -9.13
N SER A 63 1.12 -3.28 -9.21
CA SER A 63 2.27 -2.90 -10.05
C SER A 63 3.59 -3.47 -9.52
N THR A 64 3.77 -3.50 -8.19
CA THR A 64 4.99 -4.05 -7.57
C THR A 64 5.11 -5.57 -7.68
N VAL A 65 3.99 -6.28 -7.82
CA VAL A 65 3.95 -7.75 -7.93
C VAL A 65 4.26 -8.25 -9.36
N ASN A 66 4.33 -7.36 -10.35
CA ASN A 66 4.46 -7.75 -11.76
C ASN A 66 5.86 -7.51 -12.38
N GLU A 67 6.88 -7.22 -11.55
CA GLU A 67 8.27 -7.24 -12.00
C GLU A 67 8.80 -8.68 -11.92
N PRO A 68 9.05 -9.38 -13.05
CA PRO A 68 9.82 -10.61 -12.99
C PRO A 68 11.22 -10.24 -12.49
N VAL A 69 11.61 -10.82 -11.34
CA VAL A 69 13.00 -10.83 -10.89
C VAL A 69 13.83 -11.55 -11.95
N GLN A 70 14.30 -10.79 -12.93
CA GLN A 70 15.39 -11.18 -13.81
C GLN A 70 16.67 -10.98 -13.01
N THR A 71 16.93 -11.88 -12.06
CA THR A 71 18.31 -12.08 -11.59
C THR A 71 19.07 -12.70 -12.75
N THR A 72 19.64 -11.82 -13.56
CA THR A 72 20.66 -12.16 -14.54
C THR A 72 21.81 -12.84 -13.82
N ALA A 73 22.02 -14.11 -14.15
CA ALA A 73 23.32 -14.74 -13.99
C ALA A 73 24.37 -13.95 -14.80
N LYS A 74 25.38 -13.44 -14.10
CA LYS A 74 26.74 -13.09 -14.56
C LYS A 74 27.58 -13.16 -13.30
N GLY A 75 28.44 -14.15 -13.11
CA GLY A 75 29.60 -14.43 -13.94
C GLY A 75 30.81 -13.91 -13.18
N GLY A 76 31.58 -14.82 -12.58
CA GLY A 76 32.76 -14.57 -11.75
C GLY A 76 33.10 -15.81 -10.95
#